data_AF-A0A7X9DFD6-F1
#
_entry.id   AF-A0A7X9DFD6-F1
#
_cell.length_a   1.000
_cell.length_b   1.000
_cell.length_c   1.000
_cell.angle_alpha   90.00
_cell.angle_beta   90.00
_cell.angle_gamma   90.00
#
_symmetry.space_group_name_H-M   'P 1'
#
loop_
_entity.id
_entity.type
_entity.pdbx_description
1 polymer ?
#
loop_
_entity_poly.entity_id
_entity_poly.type
_entity_poly.pdbx_seq_one_letter_code
_entity_poly.pdbx_strand_id
1 'polypeptide(L)'
;MKNMHDKKVGAFLVENGIISEEQLEEALELQRDNPERLIGEILVTMGVLTKEELVMALEMYMMTTDAMPEHVDEWLDQDEIDLLMEKIKNESK
;
A
#
# COMPACT_ATOMS: atom_id res chain seq x y z
N MET A 1 -14.66 1.57 18.13
CA MET A 1 -13.50 0.73 17.76
C MET A 1 -13.36 0.84 16.26
N LYS A 2 -12.27 1.42 15.77
CA LYS A 2 -12.04 1.56 14.31
C LYS A 2 -11.66 0.16 13.82
N ASN A 3 -12.51 -0.47 13.01
CA ASN A 3 -12.23 -1.80 12.47
C ASN A 3 -10.90 -1.74 11.71
N MET A 4 -9.92 -2.54 12.14
CA MET A 4 -8.59 -2.58 11.52
C MET A 4 -8.64 -3.14 10.09
N HIS A 5 -9.75 -3.82 9.72
CA HIS A 5 -10.04 -4.35 8.38
C HIS A 5 -10.35 -3.27 7.32
N ASP A 6 -10.66 -2.03 7.70
CA ASP A 6 -11.02 -0.94 6.76
C ASP A 6 -9.92 0.12 6.64
N LYS A 7 -8.70 -0.17 7.12
CA LYS A 7 -7.62 0.81 7.12
C LYS A 7 -7.09 0.98 5.70
N LYS A 8 -7.41 2.08 5.03
CA LYS A 8 -6.86 2.36 3.70
C LYS A 8 -5.33 2.39 3.74
N VAL A 9 -4.68 1.86 2.70
CA VAL A 9 -3.22 1.84 2.54
C VAL A 9 -2.61 3.22 2.81
N GLY A 10 -3.16 4.28 2.21
CA GLY A 10 -2.66 5.64 2.42
C GLY A 10 -2.58 6.06 3.90
N ALA A 11 -3.60 5.76 4.69
CA ALA A 11 -3.59 6.05 6.13
C ALA A 11 -2.55 5.21 6.89
N PHE A 12 -2.35 3.95 6.48
CA PHE A 12 -1.29 3.12 7.04
C PHE A 12 0.10 3.68 6.74
N LEU A 13 0.36 4.17 5.53
CA LEU A 13 1.65 4.75 5.16
C LEU A 13 1.99 5.97 6.03
N VAL A 14 1.01 6.84 6.28
CA VAL A 14 1.17 8.01 7.17
C VAL A 14 1.42 7.60 8.61
N GLU A 15 0.61 6.68 9.15
CA GLU A 15 0.74 6.24 10.55
C GLU A 15 2.09 5.56 10.85
N ASN A 16 2.71 4.94 9.84
CA ASN A 16 4.05 4.33 9.97
C ASN A 16 5.19 5.28 9.56
N GLY A 17 4.90 6.54 9.24
CA GLY A 17 5.91 7.53 8.86
C GLY A 17 6.61 7.26 7.52
N ILE A 18 6.00 6.44 6.67
CA ILE A 18 6.52 6.11 5.33
C ILE A 18 6.31 7.31 4.38
N ILE A 19 5.19 8.01 4.55
CA ILE A 19 4.88 9.28 3.87
C ILE A 19 4.34 10.28 4.89
N SER A 20 4.37 11.58 4.56
CA SER A 20 3.69 12.61 5.34
C SER A 20 2.19 12.70 4.99
N GLU A 21 1.41 13.32 5.87
CA GLU A 21 -0.01 13.62 5.60
C GLU A 21 -0.16 14.53 4.37
N GLU A 22 0.74 15.50 4.20
CA GLU A 22 0.78 16.40 3.03
C GLU A 22 1.03 15.64 1.72
N GLN A 23 1.96 14.68 1.70
CA GLN A 23 2.22 13.84 0.53
C GLN A 23 1.02 12.95 0.18
N LEU A 24 0.31 12.45 1.20
CA LEU A 24 -0.91 11.69 0.97
C LEU A 24 -2.02 12.58 0.41
N GLU A 25 -2.17 13.81 0.91
CA GLU A 25 -3.17 14.76 0.43
C GLU A 25 -2.92 15.13 -1.04
N GLU A 26 -1.68 15.44 -1.41
CA GLU A 26 -1.30 15.72 -2.80
C GLU A 26 -1.56 14.51 -3.72
N ALA A 27 -1.25 13.29 -3.27
CA ALA A 27 -1.54 12.09 -4.03
C ALA A 27 -3.06 11.86 -4.22
N LEU A 28 -3.88 12.15 -3.20
CA LEU A 28 -5.33 12.08 -3.27
C LEU A 28 -5.92 13.14 -4.21
N GLU A 29 -5.36 14.35 -4.24
CA GLU A 29 -5.75 15.38 -5.20
C GLU A 29 -5.52 14.93 -6.64
N LEU A 30 -4.34 14.38 -6.93
CA LEU A 30 -4.01 13.84 -8.26
C LEU A 30 -4.91 12.65 -8.65
N GLN A 31 -5.31 11.82 -7.68
CA GLN A 31 -6.24 10.71 -7.91
C GLN A 31 -7.65 11.22 -8.26
N ARG A 32 -8.09 12.35 -7.70
CA ARG A 32 -9.42 12.90 -8.02
C ARG A 32 -9.55 13.24 -9.51
N ASP A 33 -8.45 13.62 -10.15
CA ASP A 33 -8.40 13.90 -11.57
C ASP A 33 -8.21 12.63 -12.43
N ASN A 34 -7.74 11.53 -11.85
CA ASN A 34 -7.51 10.23 -12.49
C ASN A 34 -7.95 9.07 -11.58
N PRO A 35 -9.26 8.83 -11.44
CA PRO A 35 -9.82 7.92 -10.43
C PRO A 35 -9.42 6.46 -10.62
N GLU A 36 -9.00 6.07 -11.82
CA GLU A 36 -8.45 4.75 -12.11
C GLU A 36 -7.03 4.53 -11.57
N ARG A 37 -6.28 5.60 -11.25
CA ARG A 37 -4.91 5.46 -10.75
C ARG A 37 -4.90 5.16 -9.27
N LEU A 38 -4.02 4.25 -8.87
CA LEU A 38 -3.90 3.84 -7.47
C LEU A 38 -3.02 4.82 -6.68
N ILE A 39 -3.31 5.01 -5.39
CA ILE A 39 -2.58 5.98 -4.55
C ILE A 39 -1.09 5.66 -4.48
N GLY A 40 -0.72 4.39 -4.39
CA GLY A 40 0.69 3.99 -4.45
C GLY A 40 1.39 4.48 -5.73
N GLU A 41 0.66 4.54 -6.85
CA GLU A 41 1.16 4.72 -8.23
C GLU A 41 1.51 6.17 -8.44
N ILE A 42 0.61 6.99 -7.91
CA ILE A 42 0.77 8.41 -7.80
C ILE A 42 1.96 8.71 -6.89
N LEU A 43 2.06 8.09 -5.70
CA LEU A 43 3.20 8.29 -4.78
C LEU A 43 4.55 7.90 -5.42
N VAL A 44 4.59 6.81 -6.19
CA VAL A 44 5.81 6.43 -6.95
C VAL A 44 6.10 7.42 -8.07
N THR A 45 5.08 7.84 -8.82
CA THR A 45 5.23 8.82 -9.90
C THR A 45 5.70 10.19 -9.39
N MET A 46 5.26 10.59 -8.20
CA MET A 46 5.69 11.81 -7.52
C MET A 46 7.13 11.71 -6.99
N GLY A 47 7.74 10.51 -6.99
CA GLY A 47 9.05 10.26 -6.40
C GLY A 47 9.05 10.28 -4.87
N VAL A 48 7.87 10.20 -4.24
CA VAL A 48 7.73 10.08 -2.78
C VAL A 48 8.16 8.69 -2.34
N LEU A 49 7.86 7.67 -3.14
CA LEU A 49 8.29 6.29 -2.95
C LEU A 49 8.99 5.77 -4.19
N THR A 50 9.97 4.89 -4.00
CA THR A 50 10.42 3.97 -5.04
C THR A 50 9.42 2.81 -5.17
N LYS A 51 9.50 2.05 -6.28
CA LYS A 51 8.67 0.85 -6.44
C LYS A 51 8.96 -0.13 -5.29
N GLU A 52 10.23 -0.34 -4.96
CA GLU A 52 10.68 -1.23 -3.90
C GLU A 52 10.16 -0.81 -2.52
N GLU A 53 10.18 0.48 -2.20
CA GLU A 53 9.63 1.00 -0.94
C GLU A 53 8.12 0.79 -0.84
N LEU A 54 7.40 0.97 -1.94
CA LEU A 54 5.99 0.68 -1.98
C LEU A 54 5.72 -0.81 -1.75
N VAL A 55 6.46 -1.72 -2.40
CA VAL A 55 6.30 -3.16 -2.18
C VAL A 55 6.51 -3.49 -0.70
N MET A 56 7.62 -3.05 -0.10
CA MET A 56 7.90 -3.27 1.32
C MET A 56 6.79 -2.73 2.23
N ALA A 57 6.23 -1.56 1.91
CA ALA A 57 5.15 -0.97 2.67
C ALA A 57 3.84 -1.79 2.55
N LEU A 58 3.55 -2.35 1.39
CA LEU A 58 2.42 -3.25 1.17
C LEU A 58 2.60 -4.58 1.90
N GLU A 59 3.83 -5.14 1.93
CA GLU A 59 4.13 -6.33 2.75
C GLU A 59 3.78 -6.06 4.22
N MET A 60 4.29 -4.94 4.74
CA MET A 60 4.08 -4.54 6.13
C MET A 60 2.59 -4.29 6.43
N TYR A 61 1.86 -3.66 5.51
CA TYR A 61 0.42 -3.45 5.61
C TYR A 61 -0.33 -4.77 5.74
N MET A 62 -0.05 -5.74 4.86
CA MET A 62 -0.70 -7.05 4.85
C MET A 62 -0.41 -7.83 6.14
N MET A 63 0.83 -7.83 6.60
CA MET A 63 1.23 -8.46 7.87
C MET A 63 0.52 -7.85 9.09
N THR A 64 0.28 -6.54 9.07
CA THR A 64 -0.26 -5.82 10.23
C THR A 64 -1.78 -5.82 10.28
N THR A 65 -2.43 -5.81 9.11
CA THR A 65 -3.89 -5.64 9.00
C THR A 65 -4.64 -6.92 8.65
N ASP A 66 -3.92 -7.97 8.24
CA ASP A 66 -4.50 -9.21 7.67
C ASP A 66 -5.46 -8.92 6.51
N ALA A 67 -5.28 -7.77 5.85
CA ALA A 67 -6.08 -7.31 4.73
C ALA A 67 -5.22 -7.27 3.47
N MET A 68 -5.78 -7.78 2.38
CA MET A 68 -5.18 -7.62 1.06
C MET A 68 -5.60 -6.26 0.51
N PRO A 69 -4.65 -5.38 0.14
CA PRO A 69 -5.01 -4.15 -0.55
C PRO A 69 -5.78 -4.45 -1.83
N GLU A 70 -6.70 -3.57 -2.20
CA GLU A 70 -7.42 -3.67 -3.47
C GLU A 70 -6.45 -3.43 -4.64
N HIS A 71 -6.63 -4.15 -5.75
CA HIS A 71 -5.86 -4.00 -7.00
C HIS A 71 -4.33 -4.23 -6.87
N VAL A 72 -3.87 -5.03 -5.89
CA VAL A 72 -2.44 -5.37 -5.75
C VAL A 72 -1.89 -6.13 -6.97
N ASP A 73 -2.75 -6.84 -7.69
CA ASP A 73 -2.47 -7.54 -8.94
C ASP A 73 -2.17 -6.59 -10.12
N GLU A 74 -2.53 -5.31 -10.02
CA GLU A 74 -2.13 -4.31 -11.03
C GLU A 74 -0.65 -3.90 -10.87
N TRP A 75 -0.03 -4.25 -9.73
CA TRP A 75 1.27 -3.75 -9.31
C TRP A 75 2.34 -4.81 -9.21
N LEU A 76 1.93 -5.94 -8.65
CA LEU A 76 2.72 -7.11 -8.43
C LEU A 76 2.18 -8.18 -9.36
N ASP A 77 3.09 -8.88 -10.02
CA ASP A 77 2.66 -10.08 -10.73
C ASP A 77 2.18 -11.14 -9.72
N GLN A 78 1.45 -12.14 -10.23
CA GLN A 78 0.88 -13.18 -9.38
C GLN A 78 1.95 -13.94 -8.60
N ASP A 79 3.16 -14.09 -9.17
CA ASP A 79 4.27 -14.79 -8.52
C ASP A 79 4.80 -13.99 -7.32
N GLU A 80 4.93 -12.67 -7.45
CA GLU A 80 5.30 -11.75 -6.38
C GLU A 80 4.26 -11.80 -5.25
N ILE A 81 2.95 -11.75 -5.59
CA ILE A 81 1.87 -11.84 -4.59
C ILE A 81 1.91 -13.19 -3.86
N ASP A 82 2.10 -14.28 -4.59
CA ASP A 82 2.13 -15.62 -4.01
C ASP A 82 3.32 -15.79 -3.05
N LEU A 83 4.50 -15.27 -3.42
CA LEU A 83 5.69 -15.26 -2.57
C LEU A 83 5.45 -14.44 -1.29
N LEU A 84 4.79 -13.29 -1.38
CA LEU A 84 4.40 -12.48 -0.22
C LEU A 84 3.45 -13.24 0.71
N MET A 85 2.43 -13.86 0.14
CA MET A 85 1.44 -14.63 0.90
C MET A 85 2.06 -15.86 1.58
N GLU A 86 3.02 -16.51 0.94
CA GLU A 86 3.77 -17.62 1.54
C GLU A 86 4.62 -17.14 2.72
N LYS A 87 5.34 -16.02 2.54
CA LYS A 87 6.17 -15.41 3.60
C LYS A 87 5.34 -15.04 4.83
N ILE A 88 4.20 -14.38 4.64
CA ILE A 88 3.27 -14.00 5.71
C ILE A 88 2.76 -15.23 6.48
N LYS A 89 2.35 -16.28 5.76
CA LYS A 89 1.89 -17.55 6.36
C LYS A 89 2.97 -18.25 7.18
N ASN A 90 4.24 -18.12 6.78
CA ASN A 90 5.37 -18.75 7.46
C ASN A 90 5.83 -17.96 8.69
N GLU A 91 5.72 -16.63 8.69
CA GLU A 91 6.07 -15.78 9.84
C GLU A 91 4.99 -15.80 10.94
N SER A 92 3.75 -16.18 10.61
CA SER A 92 2.64 -16.30 11.57
C SER A 92 2.60 -17.65 12.34
N LYS A 93 3.63 -18.50 12.22
CA LYS A 93 3.79 -19.78 12.93
C LYS A 93 4.81 -19.69 14.05
#